data_AF-A0ABD0YFV8-F1
#
_entry.id   AF-A0ABD0YFV8-F1
#
_cell.length_a   1.000
_cell.length_b   1.000
_cell.length_c   1.000
_cell.angle_alpha   90.00
_cell.angle_beta   90.00
_cell.angle_gamma   90.00
#
_symmetry.space_group_name_H-M   'P 1'
#
loop_
_entity.id
_entity.type
_entity.pdbx_description
1 polymer ?
#
loop_
_entity_poly.entity_id
_entity_poly.type
_entity_poly.pdbx_seq_one_letter_code
_entity_poly.pdbx_strand_id
1 'polypeptide(L)'
;VELIVRRVPCGRVYALQRESEGQDLGIVQEGKTAEIREIIAGSIAALGGMTSRTLTVDRLSLTTCVLTEINGRPLNLFFKDNEVRDRLNAVGLDISLLVQPSDLIKQIKKQLKSLRNYKDYIVQ
;
A
#
# COMPACT_ATOMS: atom_id res chain seq x y z
N VAL A 1 -30.93 2.59 9.10
CA VAL A 1 -29.48 2.77 9.34
C VAL A 1 -28.89 3.34 8.06
N GLU A 2 -28.23 4.50 8.14
CA GLU A 2 -27.54 5.11 7.00
C GLU A 2 -26.07 4.68 7.04
N LEU A 3 -25.55 4.15 5.93
CA LEU A 3 -24.17 3.69 5.81
C LEU A 3 -23.47 4.51 4.73
N ILE A 4 -22.46 5.29 5.11
CA ILE A 4 -21.61 6.01 4.16
C ILE A 4 -20.43 5.11 3.78
N VAL A 5 -20.40 4.66 2.53
CA VAL A 5 -19.30 3.87 1.99
C VAL A 5 -18.33 4.78 1.26
N ARG A 6 -17.06 4.75 1.69
CA ARG A 6 -15.95 5.40 0.95
C ARG A 6 -15.19 4.31 0.19
N ARG A 7 -14.93 4.56 -1.10
CA ARG A 7 -14.22 3.60 -1.97
C ARG A 7 -12.86 3.19 -1.41
N VAL A 8 -12.08 4.17 -0.92
CA VAL A 8 -10.77 3.92 -0.29
C VAL A 8 -10.68 4.71 1.02
N PRO A 9 -11.05 4.11 2.16
CA PRO A 9 -10.96 4.78 3.45
C PRO A 9 -9.49 5.01 3.84
N CYS A 10 -9.18 6.23 4.29
CA CYS A 10 -7.83 6.61 4.75
C CYS A 10 -6.72 6.47 3.68
N GLY A 11 -7.08 6.32 2.41
CA GLY A 11 -6.13 6.18 1.31
C GLY A 11 -5.36 7.46 1.03
N ARG A 12 -4.07 7.32 0.71
CA ARG A 12 -3.23 8.37 0.15
C ARG A 12 -2.61 7.90 -1.15
N VAL A 13 -2.71 8.73 -2.18
CA VAL A 13 -2.19 8.45 -3.52
C VAL A 13 -0.91 9.27 -3.73
N TYR A 14 0.11 8.62 -4.28
CA TYR A 14 1.33 9.26 -4.74
C TYR A 14 1.54 8.95 -6.22
N ALA A 15 1.85 9.97 -7.01
CA ALA A 15 2.33 9.83 -8.37
C ALA A 15 3.81 10.22 -8.37
N LEU A 16 4.66 9.25 -8.69
CA LEU A 16 6.11 9.40 -8.70
C LEU A 16 6.62 9.21 -10.12
N GLN A 17 7.77 9.81 -10.40
CA GLN A 17 8.42 9.70 -11.70
C GLN A 17 9.88 9.30 -11.51
N ARG A 18 10.31 8.30 -12.28
CA ARG A 18 11.70 7.88 -12.41
C ARG A 18 12.38 8.67 -13.51
N GLU A 19 13.69 8.84 -13.36
CA GLU A 19 14.59 9.38 -14.38
C GLU A 19 15.02 8.31 -15.38
N SER A 20 15.08 7.04 -14.95
CA SER A 20 15.46 5.90 -15.79
C SER A 20 14.69 4.63 -15.43
N GLU A 21 14.59 3.71 -16.38
CA GLU A 21 13.96 2.41 -16.16
C GLU A 21 14.70 1.60 -15.08
N GLY A 22 13.93 0.99 -14.17
CA GLY A 22 14.49 0.20 -13.07
C GLY A 22 15.09 1.02 -11.92
N GLN A 23 15.02 2.36 -11.97
CA GLN A 23 15.44 3.20 -10.85
C GLN A 23 14.62 2.88 -9.58
N ASP A 24 15.34 2.69 -8.48
CA ASP A 24 14.72 2.44 -7.17
C ASP A 24 13.98 3.70 -6.67
N LEU A 25 12.78 3.50 -6.15
CA LEU A 25 11.95 4.57 -5.57
C LEU A 25 12.38 4.96 -4.16
N GLY A 26 13.21 4.13 -3.50
CA GLY A 26 13.59 4.26 -2.10
C GLY A 26 12.52 3.82 -1.12
N ILE A 27 11.69 2.84 -1.51
CA ILE A 27 10.64 2.26 -0.66
C ILE A 27 11.15 0.93 -0.09
N VAL A 28 11.40 0.88 1.21
CA VAL A 28 11.83 -0.34 1.91
C VAL A 28 10.63 -1.03 2.54
N GLN A 29 10.39 -2.26 2.14
CA GLN A 29 9.30 -3.09 2.65
C GLN A 29 9.71 -3.86 3.90
N GLU A 30 8.72 -4.16 4.75
CA GLU A 30 8.89 -5.12 5.83
C GLU A 30 8.89 -6.55 5.25
N GLY A 31 10.08 -7.10 5.02
CA GLY A 31 10.25 -8.44 4.46
C GLY A 31 9.61 -8.61 3.09
N LYS A 32 8.74 -9.61 2.93
CA LYS A 32 7.94 -9.84 1.70
C LYS A 32 6.52 -9.29 1.82
N THR A 33 6.29 -8.28 2.64
CA THR A 33 4.95 -7.70 2.83
C THR A 33 4.79 -6.40 2.03
N ALA A 34 3.55 -5.90 1.95
CA ALA A 34 3.26 -4.59 1.38
C ALA A 34 3.43 -3.46 2.42
N GLU A 35 3.82 -3.79 3.65
CA GLU A 35 4.01 -2.81 4.72
C GLU A 35 5.32 -2.06 4.48
N ILE A 36 5.26 -0.74 4.49
CA ILE A 36 6.41 0.14 4.30
C ILE A 36 7.11 0.28 5.64
N ARG A 37 8.32 -0.28 5.71
CA ARG A 37 9.21 -0.16 6.88
C ARG A 37 9.85 1.22 6.91
N GLU A 38 10.40 1.65 5.77
CA GLU A 38 11.19 2.86 5.66
C GLU A 38 11.05 3.49 4.26
N ILE A 39 11.16 4.81 4.22
CA ILE A 39 11.33 5.58 2.99
C ILE A 39 12.73 6.22 3.07
N ILE A 40 13.60 5.91 2.11
CA ILE A 40 15.00 6.35 2.11
C ILE A 40 15.05 7.88 1.91
N ALA A 41 15.81 8.58 2.76
CA ALA A 41 15.95 10.04 2.64
C ALA A 41 16.57 10.44 1.28
N GLY A 42 16.03 11.49 0.66
CA GLY A 42 16.47 11.96 -0.67
C GLY A 42 16.07 11.07 -1.85
N SER A 43 15.37 9.96 -1.62
CA SER A 43 14.82 9.13 -2.69
C SER A 43 13.63 9.78 -3.40
N ILE A 44 13.23 9.22 -4.54
CA ILE A 44 12.04 9.64 -5.29
C ILE A 44 10.80 9.64 -4.39
N ALA A 45 10.59 8.57 -3.61
CA ALA A 45 9.45 8.48 -2.71
C ALA A 45 9.50 9.58 -1.62
N ALA A 46 10.67 9.84 -1.04
CA ALA A 46 10.83 10.90 -0.03
C ALA A 46 10.56 12.30 -0.62
N LEU A 47 11.11 12.59 -1.80
CA LEU A 47 10.92 13.85 -2.51
C LEU A 47 9.46 14.03 -2.96
N GLY A 48 8.78 12.94 -3.27
CA GLY A 48 7.33 12.89 -3.53
C GLY A 48 6.46 13.00 -2.27
N GLY A 49 7.05 13.21 -1.10
CA GLY A 49 6.34 13.41 0.17
C GLY A 49 5.83 12.13 0.83
N MET A 50 6.27 10.95 0.41
CA MET A 50 5.91 9.70 1.07
C MET A 50 6.54 9.59 2.45
N THR A 51 5.79 9.03 3.39
CA THR A 51 6.25 8.69 4.74
C THR A 51 5.97 7.21 5.03
N SER A 52 6.86 6.57 5.80
CA SER A 52 6.64 5.18 6.24
C SER A 52 5.56 5.09 7.33
N ARG A 53 5.25 6.20 8.00
CA ARG A 53 4.27 6.29 9.09
C ARG A 53 3.09 7.20 8.73
N THR A 54 1.92 6.85 9.25
CA THR A 54 0.67 7.62 9.16
C THR A 54 -0.10 7.49 10.48
N LEU A 55 -1.09 8.34 10.69
CA LEU A 55 -2.03 8.20 11.79
C LEU A 55 -2.81 6.89 11.68
N THR A 56 -3.09 6.26 12.82
CA THR A 56 -4.08 5.19 12.95
C THR A 56 -5.48 5.68 12.54
N VAL A 57 -6.40 4.76 12.31
CA VAL A 57 -7.79 5.10 11.89
C VAL A 57 -8.48 5.98 12.92
N ASP A 58 -8.24 5.73 14.21
CA ASP A 58 -8.74 6.54 15.34
C ASP A 58 -7.97 7.87 15.54
N ARG A 59 -6.86 8.05 14.84
CA ARG A 59 -5.95 9.20 14.91
C ARG A 59 -5.27 9.44 16.26
N LEU A 60 -5.27 8.44 17.15
CA LEU A 60 -4.67 8.55 18.48
C LEU A 60 -3.17 8.21 18.50
N SER A 61 -2.66 7.52 17.48
CA SER A 61 -1.26 7.10 17.41
C SER A 61 -0.75 7.03 15.97
N LEU A 62 0.54 6.66 15.81
CA LEU A 62 1.16 6.45 14.50
C LEU A 62 1.33 4.96 14.21
N THR A 63 0.90 4.55 13.02
CA THR A 63 1.12 3.23 12.45
C THR A 63 1.94 3.32 11.16
N THR A 64 2.33 2.19 10.60
CA THR A 64 2.97 2.06 9.29
C THR A 64 1.97 2.19 8.13
N CYS A 65 2.47 2.57 6.97
CA CYS A 65 1.71 2.56 5.72
C CYS A 65 1.79 1.18 5.05
N VAL A 66 0.74 0.77 4.35
CA VAL A 66 0.68 -0.46 3.56
C VAL A 66 0.32 -0.11 2.12
N LEU A 67 1.10 -0.59 1.16
CA LEU A 67 0.76 -0.51 -0.27
C LEU A 67 -0.48 -1.36 -0.55
N THR A 68 -1.45 -0.77 -1.24
CA THR A 68 -2.75 -1.41 -1.54
C THR A 68 -3.12 -1.34 -3.01
N GLU A 69 -2.46 -0.46 -3.77
CA GLU A 69 -2.58 -0.37 -5.23
C GLU A 69 -1.23 0.10 -5.81
N ILE A 70 -0.87 -0.44 -6.97
CA ILE A 70 0.28 0.00 -7.76
C ILE A 70 -0.19 0.12 -9.21
N ASN A 71 0.02 1.27 -9.83
CA ASN A 71 -0.36 1.57 -11.23
C ASN A 71 -1.83 1.26 -11.53
N GLY A 72 -2.74 1.67 -10.66
CA GLY A 72 -4.17 1.43 -10.83
C GLY A 72 -4.62 -0.02 -10.57
N ARG A 73 -3.69 -0.92 -10.19
CA ARG A 73 -3.97 -2.33 -9.94
C ARG A 73 -3.97 -2.62 -8.43
N PRO A 74 -5.12 -2.99 -7.85
CA PRO A 74 -5.20 -3.36 -6.44
C PRO A 74 -4.29 -4.55 -6.14
N LEU A 75 -3.64 -4.52 -4.98
CA LEU A 75 -2.86 -5.64 -4.48
C LEU A 75 -3.78 -6.63 -3.76
N ASN A 76 -3.56 -7.92 -3.97
CA ASN A 76 -4.25 -8.95 -3.23
C ASN A 76 -3.87 -8.85 -1.74
N LEU A 77 -4.80 -8.58 -0.83
CA LEU A 77 -4.47 -8.43 0.61
C LEU A 77 -3.85 -9.70 1.24
N PHE A 78 -3.94 -10.85 0.59
CA PHE A 78 -3.38 -12.12 1.01
C PHE A 78 -2.40 -12.68 -0.04
N PHE A 79 -1.76 -11.78 -0.79
CA PHE A 79 -0.74 -12.12 -1.78
C PHE A 79 0.33 -13.04 -1.21
N LYS A 80 0.96 -13.79 -2.11
CA LYS A 80 2.12 -14.63 -1.81
C LYS A 80 3.33 -14.10 -2.56
N ASP A 81 4.50 -14.48 -2.07
CA ASP A 81 5.78 -14.29 -2.77
C ASP A 81 6.16 -12.82 -3.03
N ASN A 82 6.56 -12.50 -4.25
CA ASN A 82 7.22 -11.25 -4.62
C ASN A 82 6.31 -10.25 -5.35
N GLU A 83 4.98 -10.46 -5.37
CA GLU A 83 4.02 -9.65 -6.16
C GLU A 83 4.26 -8.14 -6.03
N VAL A 84 4.42 -7.64 -4.81
CA VAL A 84 4.59 -6.20 -4.58
C VAL A 84 5.92 -5.71 -5.13
N ARG A 85 7.00 -6.48 -4.95
CA ARG A 85 8.32 -6.15 -5.50
C ARG A 85 8.28 -6.13 -7.02
N ASP A 86 7.63 -7.11 -7.65
CA ASP A 86 7.55 -7.20 -9.09
C ASP A 86 6.73 -6.05 -9.68
N ARG A 87 5.62 -5.66 -9.02
CA ARG A 87 4.83 -4.48 -9.44
C ARG A 87 5.55 -3.16 -9.21
N LEU A 88 6.32 -3.02 -8.13
CA LEU A 88 7.15 -1.83 -7.92
C LEU A 88 8.22 -1.69 -9.01
N ASN A 89 8.78 -2.81 -9.48
CA ASN A 89 9.79 -2.84 -10.55
C ASN A 89 9.19 -2.92 -11.96
N ALA A 90 7.89 -2.71 -12.12
CA ALA A 90 7.25 -2.70 -13.43
C ALA A 90 7.84 -1.62 -14.33
N VAL A 91 7.90 -1.91 -15.63
CA VAL A 91 8.44 -1.02 -16.68
C VAL A 91 7.64 0.28 -16.72
N GLY A 92 8.34 1.39 -16.98
CA GLY A 92 7.77 2.73 -17.07
C GLY A 92 8.43 3.71 -16.10
N LEU A 93 8.45 4.97 -16.51
CA LEU A 93 9.01 6.05 -15.71
C LEU A 93 8.01 6.54 -14.66
N ASP A 94 6.73 6.59 -15.01
CA ASP A 94 5.68 7.00 -14.08
C ASP A 94 5.18 5.81 -13.26
N ILE A 95 4.95 6.03 -11.97
CA ILE A 95 4.34 5.05 -11.08
C ILE A 95 3.33 5.72 -10.14
N SER A 96 2.14 5.14 -10.04
CA SER A 96 1.14 5.54 -9.06
C SER A 96 1.04 4.52 -7.93
N LEU A 97 1.00 5.00 -6.70
CA LEU A 97 0.96 4.19 -5.50
C LEU A 97 -0.20 4.62 -4.61
N LEU A 98 -0.98 3.67 -4.12
CA LEU A 98 -1.97 3.90 -3.07
C LEU A 98 -1.52 3.23 -1.78
N VAL A 99 -1.47 3.99 -0.70
CA VAL A 99 -1.19 3.47 0.64
C VAL A 99 -2.35 3.69 1.59
N GLN A 100 -2.50 2.78 2.55
CA GLN A 100 -3.46 2.86 3.64
C GLN A 100 -2.79 2.51 4.98
N PRO A 101 -3.32 2.99 6.13
CA PRO A 101 -2.81 2.65 7.45
C PRO A 101 -2.82 1.12 7.72
N SER A 102 -1.76 0.60 8.35
CA SER A 102 -1.65 -0.85 8.55
C SER A 102 -2.67 -1.43 9.53
N ASP A 103 -3.13 -0.65 10.52
CA ASP A 103 -4.18 -1.02 11.46
C ASP A 103 -5.52 -1.26 10.75
N LEU A 104 -5.88 -0.37 9.81
CA LEU A 104 -7.05 -0.53 8.94
C LEU A 104 -6.96 -1.84 8.15
N ILE A 105 -5.84 -2.07 7.47
CA ILE A 105 -5.65 -3.24 6.63
C ILE A 105 -5.64 -4.53 7.47
N LYS A 106 -5.04 -4.52 8.66
CA LYS A 106 -5.08 -5.64 9.61
C LYS A 106 -6.52 -5.95 10.04
N GLN A 107 -7.33 -4.93 10.32
CA GLN A 107 -8.73 -5.11 10.69
C GLN A 107 -9.57 -5.64 9.51
N ILE A 108 -9.37 -5.12 8.29
CA ILE A 108 -10.04 -5.63 7.08
C ILE A 108 -9.68 -7.09 6.86
N LYS A 109 -8.40 -7.46 6.90
CA LYS A 109 -7.97 -8.87 6.76
C LYS A 109 -8.60 -9.78 7.81
N LYS A 110 -8.69 -9.32 9.07
CA LYS A 110 -9.33 -10.06 10.16
C LYS A 110 -10.81 -10.27 9.90
N GLN A 111 -11.54 -9.24 9.47
CA GLN A 111 -12.97 -9.32 9.16
C GLN A 111 -13.25 -10.13 7.90
N LEU A 112 -12.39 -10.06 6.87
CA LEU A 112 -12.53 -10.94 5.70
C LEU A 112 -12.39 -12.40 6.13
N LYS A 113 -11.36 -12.75 6.90
CA LYS A 113 -11.14 -14.12 7.37
C LYS A 113 -12.26 -14.69 8.25
N SER A 114 -13.12 -13.86 8.85
CA SER A 114 -14.29 -14.35 9.61
C SER A 114 -15.48 -14.71 8.71
N LEU A 115 -15.47 -14.29 7.43
CA LEU A 115 -16.48 -14.66 6.46
C LEU A 115 -16.23 -16.06 5.92
N ARG A 116 -17.30 -16.85 5.79
CA ARG A 116 -17.25 -18.12 5.07
C ARG A 116 -16.86 -17.86 3.61
N ASN A 117 -15.97 -18.68 3.08
CA ASN A 117 -15.45 -18.58 1.70
C ASN A 117 -14.83 -17.21 1.38
N TYR A 118 -14.16 -16.57 2.34
CA TYR A 118 -13.64 -15.21 2.16
C TYR A 118 -12.73 -14.99 0.94
N LYS A 119 -12.16 -16.07 0.41
CA LYS A 119 -11.33 -16.06 -0.80
C LYS A 119 -12.08 -15.56 -2.04
N ASP A 120 -13.39 -15.75 -2.08
CA ASP A 120 -14.24 -15.29 -3.18
C ASP A 120 -14.35 -13.75 -3.24
N TYR A 121 -13.97 -13.06 -2.15
CA TYR A 121 -13.97 -11.60 -2.04
C TYR A 121 -12.57 -10.98 -2.19
N ILE A 122 -11.55 -11.78 -2.51
CA ILE A 122 -10.18 -11.31 -2.70
C ILE A 122 -9.91 -11.11 -4.18
N VAL A 123 -9.28 -9.99 -4.55
CA VAL A 123 -8.78 -9.76 -5.91
C VAL A 123 -7.70 -10.80 -6.24
N GLN A 124 -7.87 -11.50 -7.37
CA GLN A 124 -6.91 -12.49 -7.86
C GLN A 124 -5.60 -11.83 -8.33
#